data_AF-A0A7S8HQV0-F1
#
_entry.id   AF-A0A7S8HQV0-F1
#
_cell.length_a   1.000
_cell.length_b   1.000
_cell.length_c   1.000
_cell.angle_alpha   90.00
_cell.angle_beta   90.00
_cell.angle_gamma   90.00
#
_symmetry.space_group_name_H-M   'P 1'
#
loop_
_entity.id
_entity.type
_entity.pdbx_description
1 polymer ?
#
loop_
_entity_poly.entity_id
_entity_poly.type
_entity_poly.pdbx_seq_one_letter_code
_entity_poly.pdbx_strand_id
1 'polypeptide(L)'
;MSDIIEKTIQFTYRPKRGTKLEPGGRKNPANGHLYRHWGYPIYRTYYGPGSDESWNELLYSLKQQTRLGLGAFEEEDQDDVQKLKDLFHINSYEDPTALEGLDVRGLRDFCNNHQFDRSTAMADCLFHFVLMADKSVLEDIGKGTFVVKAVSLSWDGHPGWGWVRLPTGYLIELWQQLLRYRTDTENALHFLGPEEDLDDYIWAGDLANEQAGGPFHFHPRSLL
;
A
#
# COMPACT_ATOMS: atom_id res chain seq x y z
N MET A 1 18.02 -10.12 4.60
CA MET A 1 16.90 -10.89 4.04
C MET A 1 15.62 -10.28 4.56
N SER A 2 14.67 -10.05 3.66
CA SER A 2 13.42 -9.35 3.95
C SER A 2 12.53 -10.26 4.78
N ASP A 3 12.49 -10.02 6.10
CA ASP A 3 11.54 -10.63 7.05
C ASP A 3 10.11 -10.07 6.82
N ILE A 4 9.65 -10.02 5.56
CA ILE A 4 8.32 -9.51 5.22
C ILE A 4 7.24 -10.54 5.57
N ILE A 5 7.48 -11.82 5.25
CA ILE A 5 6.53 -12.90 5.49
C ILE A 5 6.31 -13.07 7.00
N GLU A 6 7.39 -13.29 7.77
CA GLU A 6 7.26 -13.49 9.21
C GLU A 6 6.69 -12.24 9.91
N LYS A 7 7.16 -11.02 9.63
CA LYS A 7 6.54 -9.80 10.22
C LYS A 7 5.07 -9.66 9.87
N THR A 8 4.68 -9.89 8.63
CA THR A 8 3.26 -9.77 8.22
C THR A 8 2.40 -10.84 8.91
N ILE A 9 2.92 -12.06 9.08
CA ILE A 9 2.28 -13.10 9.88
C ILE A 9 2.10 -12.65 11.35
N GLN A 10 3.10 -12.00 11.95
CA GLN A 10 3.00 -11.48 13.32
C GLN A 10 1.93 -10.39 13.47
N PHE A 11 1.67 -9.58 12.43
CA PHE A 11 0.60 -8.58 12.44
C PHE A 11 -0.78 -9.20 12.24
N THR A 12 -0.88 -10.21 11.38
CA THR A 12 -2.16 -10.89 11.08
C THR A 12 -2.59 -11.83 12.20
N TYR A 13 -1.66 -12.52 12.85
CA TYR A 13 -1.94 -13.42 13.98
C TYR A 13 -1.75 -12.70 15.33
N ARG A 14 -2.77 -11.92 15.73
CA ARG A 14 -2.82 -11.25 17.04
C ARG A 14 -4.03 -11.68 17.86
N PRO A 15 -3.98 -12.85 18.52
CA PRO A 15 -5.03 -13.25 19.47
C PRO A 15 -5.13 -12.25 20.62
N LYS A 16 -6.36 -12.01 21.11
CA LYS A 16 -6.56 -11.16 22.28
C LYS A 16 -5.99 -11.84 23.51
N ARG A 17 -5.56 -11.04 24.49
CA ARG A 17 -5.04 -11.58 25.76
C ARG A 17 -6.14 -12.42 26.43
N GLY A 18 -5.81 -13.65 26.81
CA GLY A 18 -6.77 -14.59 27.41
C GLY A 18 -7.56 -15.44 26.40
N THR A 19 -7.36 -15.27 25.08
CA THR A 19 -7.91 -16.20 24.09
C THR A 19 -7.34 -17.60 24.31
N LYS A 20 -8.21 -18.61 24.42
CA LYS A 20 -7.81 -20.01 24.50
C LYS A 20 -7.26 -20.46 23.14
N LEU A 21 -6.04 -20.96 23.13
CA LEU A 21 -5.38 -21.47 21.93
C LEU A 21 -5.35 -23.00 21.97
N GLU A 22 -5.74 -23.62 20.87
CA GLU A 22 -5.53 -25.06 20.70
C GLU A 22 -4.03 -25.36 20.56
N PRO A 23 -3.54 -26.54 21.02
CA PRO A 23 -2.13 -26.92 20.93
C PRO A 23 -1.57 -26.79 19.51
N GLY A 24 -0.33 -26.32 19.36
CA GLY A 24 0.27 -26.05 18.04
C GLY A 24 0.17 -24.58 17.60
N GLY A 25 -0.45 -23.71 18.40
CA GLY A 25 -0.37 -22.26 18.23
C GLY A 25 -0.87 -21.79 16.86
N ARG A 26 -0.17 -20.86 16.23
CA ARG A 26 -0.57 -20.25 14.94
C ARG A 26 -0.62 -21.24 13.77
N LYS A 27 0.10 -22.36 13.86
CA LYS A 27 0.14 -23.41 12.84
C LYS A 27 -1.00 -24.42 12.98
N ASN A 28 -1.74 -24.40 14.08
CA ASN A 28 -2.93 -25.24 14.22
C ASN A 28 -4.10 -24.64 13.40
N PRO A 29 -4.70 -25.38 12.43
CA PRO A 29 -5.83 -24.90 11.64
C PRO A 29 -7.05 -24.46 12.47
N ALA A 30 -7.29 -25.08 13.64
CA ALA A 30 -8.38 -24.70 14.55
C ALA A 30 -8.22 -23.26 15.06
N ASN A 31 -6.98 -22.77 15.17
CA ASN A 31 -6.67 -21.39 15.54
C ASN A 31 -6.72 -20.42 14.33
N GLY A 32 -7.10 -20.89 13.13
CA GLY A 32 -7.13 -20.10 11.90
C GLY A 32 -8.06 -18.87 11.97
N HIS A 33 -9.13 -18.96 12.74
CA HIS A 33 -10.08 -17.86 12.98
C HIS A 33 -9.47 -16.65 13.74
N LEU A 34 -8.25 -16.79 14.26
CA LEU A 34 -7.52 -15.73 14.98
C LEU A 34 -6.65 -14.88 14.05
N TYR A 35 -6.52 -15.28 12.79
CA TYR A 35 -5.89 -14.47 11.76
C TYR A 35 -6.82 -13.35 11.30
N ARG A 36 -6.23 -12.22 10.96
CA ARG A 36 -6.89 -11.04 10.40
C ARG A 36 -6.44 -10.85 8.96
N HIS A 37 -7.29 -10.19 8.17
CA HIS A 37 -6.90 -9.72 6.84
C HIS A 37 -5.80 -8.66 6.93
N TRP A 38 -4.98 -8.60 5.88
CA TRP A 38 -3.96 -7.58 5.67
C TRP A 38 -4.01 -7.06 4.24
N GLY A 39 -3.40 -5.90 4.00
CA GLY A 39 -3.36 -5.26 2.70
C GLY A 39 -3.73 -3.78 2.81
N TYR A 40 -4.44 -3.25 1.81
CA TYR A 40 -4.61 -1.82 1.65
C TYR A 40 -6.08 -1.42 1.55
N PRO A 41 -6.49 -0.34 2.24
CA PRO A 41 -7.70 0.36 1.85
C PRO A 41 -7.44 1.15 0.56
N ILE A 42 -8.43 1.20 -0.31
CA ILE A 42 -8.39 2.00 -1.54
C ILE A 42 -9.66 2.85 -1.65
N TYR A 43 -9.48 4.13 -1.94
CA TYR A 43 -10.56 5.09 -2.07
C TYR A 43 -10.70 5.53 -3.53
N ARG A 44 -11.89 5.35 -4.08
CA ARG A 44 -12.27 5.91 -5.38
C ARG A 44 -12.79 7.33 -5.19
N THR A 45 -12.23 8.30 -5.90
CA THR A 45 -12.68 9.71 -5.80
C THR A 45 -13.21 10.27 -7.12
N TYR A 46 -13.24 9.45 -8.18
CA TYR A 46 -13.76 9.84 -9.49
C TYR A 46 -14.79 8.83 -10.03
N TYR A 47 -15.93 9.36 -10.48
CA TYR A 47 -17.07 8.55 -10.93
C TYR A 47 -17.61 8.98 -12.30
N GLY A 48 -16.77 9.61 -13.13
CA GLY A 48 -17.16 10.02 -14.48
C GLY A 48 -17.38 8.85 -15.45
N PRO A 49 -17.88 9.11 -16.67
CA PRO A 49 -18.19 8.07 -17.66
C PRO A 49 -17.01 7.13 -17.95
N GLY A 50 -17.27 5.83 -17.98
CA GLY A 50 -16.26 4.78 -18.26
C GLY A 50 -15.36 4.42 -17.07
N SER A 51 -15.42 5.16 -15.96
CA SER A 51 -14.54 4.93 -14.81
C SER A 51 -14.82 3.63 -14.04
N ASP A 52 -16.03 3.06 -14.16
CA ASP A 52 -16.38 1.78 -13.51
C ASP A 52 -15.57 0.60 -14.06
N GLU A 53 -15.30 0.57 -15.37
CA GLU A 53 -14.52 -0.50 -16.00
C GLU A 53 -13.06 -0.42 -15.52
N SER A 54 -12.46 0.77 -15.61
CA SER A 54 -11.11 1.04 -15.12
C SER A 54 -10.96 0.77 -13.62
N TRP A 55 -11.97 1.08 -12.82
CA TRP A 55 -11.96 0.80 -11.39
C TRP A 55 -11.93 -0.72 -11.10
N ASN A 56 -12.78 -1.49 -11.76
CA ASN A 56 -12.81 -2.95 -11.61
C ASN A 56 -11.49 -3.59 -12.07
N GLU A 57 -10.94 -3.11 -13.18
CA GLU A 57 -9.65 -3.55 -13.72
C GLU A 57 -8.50 -3.23 -12.76
N LEU A 58 -8.48 -2.03 -12.16
CA LEU A 58 -7.52 -1.64 -11.13
C LEU A 58 -7.57 -2.59 -9.92
N LEU A 59 -8.76 -2.83 -9.36
CA LEU A 59 -8.95 -3.73 -8.22
C LEU A 59 -8.52 -5.16 -8.54
N TYR A 60 -8.80 -5.63 -9.76
CA TYR A 60 -8.35 -6.95 -10.22
C TYR A 60 -6.82 -7.00 -10.29
N SER A 61 -6.19 -6.03 -10.95
CA SER A 61 -4.73 -5.98 -11.13
C SER A 61 -3.98 -5.90 -9.81
N LEU A 62 -4.39 -5.03 -8.89
CA LEU A 62 -3.79 -4.94 -7.54
C LEU A 62 -3.83 -6.30 -6.82
N LYS A 63 -4.98 -6.99 -6.87
CA LYS A 63 -5.15 -8.31 -6.22
C LYS A 63 -4.29 -9.39 -6.87
N GLN A 64 -4.30 -9.49 -8.20
CA GLN A 64 -3.55 -10.53 -8.91
C GLN A 64 -2.05 -10.33 -8.79
N GLN A 65 -1.56 -9.11 -9.05
CA GLN A 65 -0.13 -8.85 -9.05
C GLN A 65 0.48 -8.98 -7.65
N THR A 66 -0.24 -8.57 -6.60
CA THR A 66 0.24 -8.80 -5.22
C THR A 66 0.35 -10.29 -4.89
N ARG A 67 -0.65 -11.10 -5.29
CA ARG A 67 -0.61 -12.55 -5.09
C ARG A 67 0.52 -13.22 -5.86
N LEU A 68 0.81 -12.75 -7.07
CA LEU A 68 1.95 -13.20 -7.87
C LEU A 68 3.27 -12.79 -7.23
N GLY A 69 3.39 -11.55 -6.74
CA GLY A 69 4.58 -11.04 -6.05
C GLY A 69 4.92 -11.85 -4.79
N LEU A 70 3.90 -12.27 -4.02
CA LEU A 70 4.10 -13.21 -2.90
C LEU A 70 4.64 -14.58 -3.34
N GLY A 71 4.44 -14.98 -4.60
CA GLY A 71 5.01 -16.21 -5.15
C GLY A 71 6.52 -16.17 -5.34
N ALA A 72 7.15 -14.99 -5.36
CA ALA A 72 8.60 -14.85 -5.51
C ALA A 72 9.39 -15.23 -4.24
N PHE A 73 8.72 -15.43 -3.10
CA PHE A 73 9.33 -15.83 -1.83
C PHE A 73 9.44 -17.36 -1.72
N GLU A 74 10.20 -17.98 -2.63
CA GLU A 74 10.35 -19.44 -2.70
C GLU A 74 11.15 -20.03 -1.51
N GLU A 75 12.04 -19.22 -0.91
CA GLU A 75 12.89 -19.63 0.21
C GLU A 75 12.19 -19.55 1.58
N GLU A 76 11.01 -18.91 1.64
CA GLU A 76 10.22 -18.73 2.87
C GLU A 76 9.33 -19.93 3.18
N ASP A 77 8.75 -19.97 4.38
CA ASP A 77 7.76 -21.00 4.76
C ASP A 77 6.52 -20.90 3.84
N GLN A 78 6.35 -21.88 2.96
CA GLN A 78 5.31 -21.86 1.94
C GLN A 78 3.89 -21.94 2.54
N ASP A 79 3.72 -22.50 3.73
CA ASP A 79 2.43 -22.47 4.43
C ASP A 79 2.09 -21.04 4.84
N ASP A 80 3.08 -20.27 5.30
CA ASP A 80 2.93 -18.87 5.67
C ASP A 80 2.72 -17.99 4.44
N VAL A 81 3.46 -18.22 3.35
CA VAL A 81 3.25 -17.53 2.07
C VAL A 81 1.83 -17.75 1.56
N GLN A 82 1.36 -19.00 1.53
CA GLN A 82 0.00 -19.32 1.11
C GLN A 82 -1.02 -18.67 2.05
N LYS A 83 -0.77 -18.69 3.37
CA LYS A 83 -1.63 -18.03 4.35
C LYS A 83 -1.76 -16.52 4.07
N LEU A 84 -0.66 -15.85 3.76
CA LEU A 84 -0.69 -14.43 3.42
C LEU A 84 -1.43 -14.16 2.11
N LYS A 85 -1.30 -15.02 1.09
CA LYS A 85 -2.09 -14.90 -0.16
C LYS A 85 -3.59 -15.01 0.09
N ASP A 86 -4.01 -15.89 1.00
CA ASP A 86 -5.41 -16.11 1.37
C ASP A 86 -5.97 -14.93 2.19
N LEU A 87 -5.14 -14.37 3.09
CA LEU A 87 -5.52 -13.26 3.96
C LEU A 87 -5.44 -11.89 3.28
N PHE A 88 -4.74 -11.77 2.15
CA PHE A 88 -4.57 -10.51 1.43
C PHE A 88 -5.91 -9.95 0.95
N HIS A 89 -6.13 -8.67 1.24
CA HIS A 89 -7.38 -7.99 0.94
C HIS A 89 -7.13 -6.54 0.49
N ILE A 90 -7.91 -6.11 -0.51
CA ILE A 90 -8.04 -4.69 -0.87
C ILE A 90 -9.43 -4.27 -0.42
N ASN A 91 -9.49 -3.38 0.57
CA ASN A 91 -10.73 -2.88 1.12
C ASN A 91 -11.16 -1.64 0.34
N SER A 92 -12.19 -1.76 -0.52
CA SER A 92 -12.61 -0.68 -1.40
C SER A 92 -13.64 0.24 -0.75
N TYR A 93 -13.44 1.54 -0.91
CA TYR A 93 -14.34 2.60 -0.48
C TYR A 93 -14.80 3.40 -1.70
N GLU A 94 -16.11 3.41 -1.92
CA GLU A 94 -16.70 3.81 -3.20
C GLU A 94 -17.94 4.70 -3.04
N ASP A 95 -18.24 5.26 -1.87
CA ASP A 95 -19.39 6.16 -1.70
C ASP A 95 -19.15 7.54 -2.35
N PRO A 96 -19.80 7.85 -3.50
CA PRO A 96 -19.58 9.12 -4.20
C PRO A 96 -20.05 10.33 -3.39
N THR A 97 -21.00 10.15 -2.46
CA THR A 97 -21.51 11.25 -1.62
C THR A 97 -20.42 11.81 -0.72
N ALA A 98 -19.51 10.94 -0.29
CA ALA A 98 -18.41 11.27 0.61
C ALA A 98 -17.09 11.53 -0.11
N LEU A 99 -16.88 10.91 -1.29
CA LEU A 99 -15.56 10.81 -1.91
C LEU A 99 -15.42 11.52 -3.27
N GLU A 100 -16.51 11.85 -3.96
CA GLU A 100 -16.43 12.47 -5.29
C GLU A 100 -15.62 13.77 -5.26
N GLY A 101 -14.65 13.86 -6.15
CA GLY A 101 -13.85 15.06 -6.37
C GLY A 101 -12.83 15.36 -5.27
N LEU A 102 -12.66 14.48 -4.27
CA LEU A 102 -11.58 14.64 -3.30
C LEU A 102 -10.22 14.51 -4.00
N ASP A 103 -9.37 15.50 -3.78
CA ASP A 103 -7.94 15.42 -4.09
C ASP A 103 -7.18 14.71 -2.96
N VAL A 104 -5.86 14.60 -3.08
CA VAL A 104 -5.02 13.89 -2.11
C VAL A 104 -5.13 14.51 -0.70
N ARG A 105 -5.25 15.83 -0.59
CA ARG A 105 -5.39 16.53 0.70
C ARG A 105 -6.78 16.31 1.29
N GLY A 106 -7.82 16.43 0.46
CA GLY A 106 -9.20 16.16 0.84
C GLY A 106 -9.42 14.73 1.29
N LEU A 107 -8.84 13.74 0.60
CA LEU A 107 -8.88 12.34 1.03
C LEU A 107 -8.16 12.15 2.37
N ARG A 108 -6.99 12.77 2.55
CA ARG A 108 -6.26 12.70 3.81
C ARG A 108 -7.10 13.24 4.97
N ASP A 109 -7.70 14.41 4.80
CA ASP A 109 -8.56 15.03 5.81
C ASP A 109 -9.79 14.16 6.10
N PHE A 110 -10.41 13.60 5.05
CA PHE A 110 -11.49 12.63 5.20
C PHE A 110 -11.07 11.45 6.06
N CYS A 111 -9.96 10.78 5.72
CA CYS A 111 -9.44 9.63 6.43
C CYS A 111 -9.07 9.94 7.89
N ASN A 112 -8.40 11.06 8.16
CA ASN A 112 -8.00 11.44 9.52
C ASN A 112 -9.18 11.77 10.45
N ASN A 113 -10.33 12.15 9.88
CA ASN A 113 -11.56 12.39 10.64
C ASN A 113 -12.38 11.11 10.88
N HIS A 114 -12.03 9.98 10.24
CA HIS A 114 -12.70 8.70 10.42
C HIS A 114 -11.89 7.77 11.33
N GLN A 115 -12.56 7.04 12.23
CA GLN A 115 -11.90 6.01 13.04
C GLN A 115 -11.73 4.73 12.21
N PHE A 116 -10.49 4.30 12.01
CA PHE A 116 -10.19 3.02 11.37
C PHE A 116 -10.49 1.83 12.29
N ASP A 117 -10.95 0.73 11.70
CA ASP A 117 -11.13 -0.52 12.43
C ASP A 117 -9.77 -1.17 12.76
N ARG A 118 -9.29 -0.88 13.98
CA ARG A 118 -8.06 -1.45 14.56
C ARG A 118 -8.10 -2.97 14.74
N SER A 119 -9.21 -3.63 14.41
CA SER A 119 -9.30 -5.09 14.41
C SER A 119 -8.55 -5.74 13.24
N THR A 120 -8.26 -5.00 12.18
CA THR A 120 -7.59 -5.51 10.97
C THR A 120 -6.08 -5.23 10.96
N ALA A 121 -5.32 -5.94 10.10
CA ALA A 121 -3.90 -5.69 9.87
C ALA A 121 -3.69 -4.92 8.56
N MET A 122 -4.47 -3.85 8.35
CA MET A 122 -4.48 -3.04 7.13
C MET A 122 -3.50 -1.86 7.21
N ALA A 123 -3.07 -1.33 6.05
CA ALA A 123 -2.05 -0.29 5.95
C ALA A 123 -2.43 1.04 6.64
N ASP A 124 -3.71 1.41 6.64
CA ASP A 124 -4.23 2.58 7.36
C ASP A 124 -4.04 2.42 8.88
N CYS A 125 -4.32 1.22 9.39
CA CYS A 125 -4.25 0.90 10.80
C CYS A 125 -2.81 0.73 11.32
N LEU A 126 -1.94 0.13 10.51
CA LEU A 126 -0.57 -0.20 10.91
C LEU A 126 0.43 0.92 10.58
N PHE A 127 0.21 1.64 9.49
CA PHE A 127 1.21 2.54 8.91
C PHE A 127 0.68 3.94 8.62
N HIS A 128 -0.63 4.19 8.79
CA HIS A 128 -1.31 5.40 8.33
C HIS A 128 -1.13 5.63 6.83
N PHE A 129 -1.33 4.58 6.02
CA PHE A 129 -1.26 4.65 4.55
C PHE A 129 -2.53 4.14 3.88
N VAL A 130 -2.92 4.80 2.80
CA VAL A 130 -4.06 4.41 1.97
C VAL A 130 -3.69 4.44 0.49
N LEU A 131 -4.49 3.77 -0.33
CA LEU A 131 -4.44 3.91 -1.79
C LEU A 131 -5.56 4.82 -2.27
N MET A 132 -5.31 5.53 -3.36
CA MET A 132 -6.27 6.45 -3.98
C MET A 132 -6.35 6.21 -5.49
N ALA A 133 -7.57 6.17 -6.00
CA ALA A 133 -7.87 6.17 -7.43
C ALA A 133 -8.73 7.39 -7.76
N ASP A 134 -8.04 8.46 -8.16
CA ASP A 134 -8.64 9.68 -8.68
C ASP A 134 -8.80 9.59 -10.20
N LYS A 135 -9.18 10.71 -10.81
CA LYS A 135 -9.43 10.79 -12.25
C LYS A 135 -8.20 10.34 -13.07
N SER A 136 -7.00 10.81 -12.73
CA SER A 136 -5.81 10.48 -13.53
C SER A 136 -5.49 9.00 -13.45
N VAL A 137 -5.58 8.39 -12.26
CA VAL A 137 -5.39 6.95 -12.08
C VAL A 137 -6.37 6.14 -12.93
N LEU A 138 -7.66 6.47 -12.91
CA LEU A 138 -8.65 5.69 -13.67
C LEU A 138 -8.51 5.90 -15.19
N GLU A 139 -8.15 7.10 -15.64
CA GLU A 139 -7.84 7.35 -17.05
C GLU A 139 -6.58 6.59 -17.51
N ASP A 140 -5.56 6.46 -16.66
CA ASP A 140 -4.36 5.70 -16.96
C ASP A 140 -4.64 4.22 -17.10
N ILE A 141 -5.47 3.65 -16.21
CA ILE A 141 -5.90 2.26 -16.29
C ILE A 141 -6.66 2.03 -17.60
N GLY A 142 -7.59 2.91 -17.97
CA GLY A 142 -8.29 2.84 -19.26
C GLY A 142 -7.37 2.93 -20.49
N LYS A 143 -6.15 3.44 -20.34
CA LYS A 143 -5.10 3.48 -21.38
C LYS A 143 -4.10 2.32 -21.28
N GLY A 144 -4.27 1.40 -20.32
CA GLY A 144 -3.37 0.28 -20.07
C GLY A 144 -2.14 0.63 -19.23
N THR A 145 -2.11 1.80 -18.58
CA THR A 145 -1.06 2.18 -17.63
C THR A 145 -1.51 1.83 -16.21
N PHE A 146 -0.96 0.74 -15.67
CA PHE A 146 -1.39 0.16 -14.40
C PHE A 146 -0.68 0.80 -13.20
N VAL A 147 -1.28 1.88 -12.68
CA VAL A 147 -0.78 2.63 -11.52
C VAL A 147 -1.88 2.88 -10.48
N VAL A 148 -1.48 3.25 -9.27
CA VAL A 148 -2.34 3.76 -8.20
C VAL A 148 -1.57 4.79 -7.38
N LYS A 149 -2.24 5.74 -6.70
CA LYS A 149 -1.57 6.66 -5.77
C LYS A 149 -1.49 6.01 -4.38
N ALA A 150 -0.30 5.94 -3.79
CA ALA A 150 -0.14 5.67 -2.35
C ALA A 150 -0.02 6.99 -1.60
N VAL A 151 -0.73 7.08 -0.48
CA VAL A 151 -0.97 8.32 0.24
C VAL A 151 -0.71 8.07 1.72
N SER A 152 0.24 8.80 2.31
CA SER A 152 0.45 8.82 3.77
C SER A 152 -0.65 9.66 4.42
N LEU A 153 -1.08 9.35 5.63
CA LEU A 153 -2.02 10.20 6.37
C LEU A 153 -1.31 11.13 7.36
N SER A 154 0.00 10.95 7.54
CA SER A 154 0.81 11.57 8.60
C SER A 154 1.97 12.44 8.08
N TRP A 155 1.90 13.00 6.88
CA TRP A 155 3.02 13.77 6.30
C TRP A 155 3.17 15.22 6.79
N ASP A 156 2.43 15.67 7.81
CA ASP A 156 2.56 17.05 8.31
C ASP A 156 4.00 17.32 8.80
N GLY A 157 4.61 18.40 8.32
CA GLY A 157 5.98 18.78 8.68
C GLY A 157 7.07 17.98 7.98
N HIS A 158 6.72 17.06 7.06
CA HIS A 158 7.66 16.33 6.23
C HIS A 158 7.99 17.11 4.94
N PRO A 159 9.24 17.06 4.42
CA PRO A 159 9.66 17.83 3.24
C PRO A 159 9.06 17.37 1.90
N GLY A 160 8.49 16.15 1.84
CA GLY A 160 7.79 15.64 0.66
C GLY A 160 6.28 15.91 0.68
N TRP A 161 5.60 15.51 -0.40
CA TRP A 161 4.15 15.72 -0.55
C TRP A 161 3.29 14.63 0.07
N GLY A 162 3.93 13.56 0.56
CA GLY A 162 3.29 12.45 1.26
C GLY A 162 2.43 11.54 0.37
N TRP A 163 2.55 11.65 -0.95
CA TRP A 163 1.99 10.71 -1.89
C TRP A 163 2.91 10.49 -3.09
N VAL A 164 2.76 9.34 -3.75
CA VAL A 164 3.44 8.99 -5.01
C VAL A 164 2.54 8.07 -5.85
N ARG A 165 2.71 8.07 -7.18
CA ARG A 165 2.13 7.03 -8.04
C ARG A 165 3.01 5.79 -7.97
N LEU A 166 2.42 4.62 -7.82
CA LEU A 166 3.11 3.33 -7.87
C LEU A 166 2.51 2.42 -8.94
N PRO A 167 3.33 1.55 -9.58
CA PRO A 167 2.79 0.47 -10.38
C PRO A 167 1.96 -0.47 -9.51
N THR A 168 0.84 -1.00 -10.03
CA THR A 168 -0.03 -1.92 -9.26
C THR A 168 0.70 -3.19 -8.79
N GLY A 169 1.83 -3.53 -9.42
CA GLY A 169 2.65 -4.69 -9.08
C GLY A 169 3.58 -4.48 -7.90
N TYR A 170 3.69 -3.25 -7.38
CA TYR A 170 4.69 -2.87 -6.38
C TYR A 170 4.11 -2.84 -4.95
N LEU A 171 2.92 -3.42 -4.72
CA LEU A 171 2.27 -3.40 -3.41
C LEU A 171 3.02 -4.19 -2.33
N ILE A 172 3.78 -5.22 -2.71
CA ILE A 172 4.61 -5.98 -1.76
C ILE A 172 5.84 -5.16 -1.37
N GLU A 173 6.46 -4.50 -2.33
CA GLU A 173 7.60 -3.60 -2.15
C GLU A 173 7.19 -2.40 -1.28
N LEU A 174 6.01 -1.82 -1.54
CA LEU A 174 5.44 -0.79 -0.68
C LEU A 174 5.26 -1.32 0.75
N TRP A 175 4.69 -2.52 0.93
CA TRP A 175 4.49 -3.09 2.26
C TRP A 175 5.81 -3.30 2.99
N GLN A 176 6.83 -3.77 2.28
CA GLN A 176 8.18 -3.91 2.80
C GLN A 176 8.77 -2.57 3.25
N GLN A 177 8.57 -1.50 2.46
CA GLN A 177 9.01 -0.16 2.83
C GLN A 177 8.30 0.34 4.08
N LEU A 178 6.98 0.18 4.16
CA LEU A 178 6.22 0.58 5.34
C LEU A 178 6.66 -0.18 6.59
N LEU A 179 7.00 -1.47 6.47
CA LEU A 179 7.60 -2.24 7.56
C LEU A 179 8.98 -1.73 7.98
N ARG A 180 9.80 -1.25 7.03
CA ARG A 180 11.12 -0.67 7.30
C ARG A 180 11.02 0.68 8.00
N TYR A 181 10.09 1.53 7.59
CA TYR A 181 9.84 2.87 8.12
C TYR A 181 8.71 2.93 9.15
N ARG A 182 8.36 1.81 9.80
CA ARG A 182 7.19 1.71 10.70
C ARG A 182 7.10 2.74 11.84
N THR A 183 8.22 3.37 12.22
CA THR A 183 8.25 4.42 13.25
C THR A 183 8.11 5.83 12.69
N ASP A 184 8.37 6.00 11.40
CA ASP A 184 8.51 7.28 10.71
C ASP A 184 7.98 7.13 9.26
N THR A 185 6.74 6.64 9.13
CA THR A 185 6.18 6.15 7.86
C THR A 185 6.02 7.25 6.82
N GLU A 186 5.97 8.51 7.24
CA GLU A 186 6.03 9.68 6.37
C GLU A 186 7.28 9.70 5.46
N ASN A 187 8.38 9.09 5.91
CA ASN A 187 9.62 8.98 5.14
C ASN A 187 9.64 7.77 4.18
N ALA A 188 8.61 6.90 4.21
CA ALA A 188 8.60 5.68 3.42
C ALA A 188 8.55 5.94 1.90
N LEU A 189 7.87 7.03 1.49
CA LEU A 189 7.65 7.42 0.11
C LEU A 189 8.11 8.87 -0.11
N HIS A 190 9.42 9.06 -0.10
CA HIS A 190 10.03 10.38 -0.22
C HIS A 190 10.19 10.80 -1.69
N PHE A 191 9.82 12.03 -2.00
CA PHE A 191 10.04 12.65 -3.31
C PHE A 191 10.55 14.08 -3.12
N LEU A 192 11.71 14.38 -3.71
CA LEU A 192 12.35 15.71 -3.67
C LEU A 192 12.13 16.40 -5.02
N GLY A 193 11.02 17.10 -5.15
CA GLY A 193 10.68 17.87 -6.33
C GLY A 193 9.38 18.64 -6.13
N PRO A 194 8.99 19.50 -7.09
CA PRO A 194 7.64 20.10 -7.15
C PRO A 194 6.52 19.05 -7.07
N GLU A 195 5.38 19.39 -6.45
CA GLU A 195 4.23 18.46 -6.34
C GLU A 195 3.69 18.06 -7.72
N GLU A 196 3.73 18.98 -8.69
CA GLU A 196 3.29 18.76 -10.07
C GLU A 196 4.07 17.65 -10.78
N ASP A 197 5.33 17.42 -10.43
CA ASP A 197 6.14 16.35 -11.02
C ASP A 197 5.65 14.96 -10.58
N LEU A 198 4.88 14.86 -9.47
CA LEU A 198 4.32 13.58 -9.00
C LEU A 198 3.23 13.03 -9.92
N ASP A 199 2.60 13.87 -10.74
CA ASP A 199 1.62 13.39 -11.71
C ASP A 199 2.28 12.62 -12.84
N ASP A 200 3.56 12.86 -13.14
CA ASP A 200 4.33 12.13 -14.16
C ASP A 200 5.31 11.11 -13.57
N TYR A 201 5.69 11.29 -12.30
CA TYR A 201 6.59 10.38 -11.60
C TYR A 201 5.90 9.07 -11.21
N ILE A 202 6.54 7.95 -11.56
CA ILE A 202 6.15 6.60 -11.10
C ILE A 202 7.25 6.07 -10.19
N TRP A 203 6.87 5.67 -8.98
CA TRP A 203 7.78 5.16 -7.96
C TRP A 203 8.48 3.87 -8.43
N ALA A 204 9.81 3.91 -8.48
CA ALA A 204 10.65 2.82 -8.97
C ALA A 204 11.03 1.78 -7.89
N GLY A 205 10.37 1.79 -6.73
CA GLY A 205 10.68 0.90 -5.62
C GLY A 205 11.84 1.38 -4.74
N ASP A 206 12.44 0.46 -3.95
CA ASP A 206 13.54 0.77 -2.99
C ASP A 206 14.75 1.44 -3.65
N LEU A 207 15.00 1.15 -4.93
CA LEU A 207 16.09 1.76 -5.71
C LEU A 207 15.89 3.26 -5.97
N ALA A 208 14.67 3.79 -5.83
CA ALA A 208 14.41 5.23 -5.96
C ALA A 208 14.98 6.03 -4.78
N ASN A 209 14.99 5.44 -3.58
CA ASN A 209 15.46 6.10 -2.36
C ASN A 209 17.00 6.19 -2.29
N GLU A 210 17.73 5.33 -3.02
CA GLU A 210 19.20 5.42 -3.11
C GLU A 210 19.67 6.56 -4.04
N GLN A 211 18.84 6.99 -5.00
CA GLN A 211 19.16 8.12 -5.88
C GLN A 211 18.80 9.49 -5.29
N ALA A 212 17.98 9.53 -4.24
CA ALA A 212 17.60 10.74 -3.54
C ALA A 212 18.35 10.93 -2.20
N GLY A 213 19.69 10.93 -2.25
CA GLY A 213 20.51 11.66 -1.27
C GLY A 213 21.24 10.86 -0.19
N GLY A 214 22.39 10.30 -0.55
CA GLY A 214 23.58 10.38 0.32
C GLY A 214 24.41 11.63 -0.06
N PRO A 215 25.14 12.28 0.88
CA PRO A 215 25.80 13.56 0.64
C PRO A 215 27.12 13.38 -0.11
N PHE A 216 27.08 12.94 -1.36
CA PHE A 216 28.21 13.09 -2.27
C PHE A 216 27.71 13.41 -3.67
N HIS A 217 28.00 14.63 -4.10
CA HIS A 217 27.86 15.13 -5.46
C HIS A 217 28.20 14.10 -6.54
N PHE A 218 27.34 13.95 -7.52
CA PHE A 218 27.77 13.72 -8.90
C PHE A 218 26.95 14.56 -9.87
N HIS A 219 27.61 15.52 -10.52
CA HIS A 219 27.12 16.16 -11.72
C HIS A 219 27.04 15.12 -12.86
N PRO A 220 25.93 15.05 -13.60
CA PRO A 220 25.92 14.27 -14.84
C PRO A 220 26.77 15.02 -15.86
N ARG A 221 27.95 14.46 -16.18
CA ARG A 221 28.62 14.79 -17.43
C ARG A 221 27.74 14.27 -18.56
N SER A 222 27.21 15.21 -19.31
CA SER A 222 26.78 15.04 -20.70
C SER A 222 27.83 14.25 -21.48
N LEU A 223 27.37 13.20 -22.16
CA LEU A 223 28.09 12.61 -23.27
C LEU A 223 27.15 12.53 -24.46
N LEU A 224 27.56 13.29 -25.49
CA LEU A 224 27.29 13.06 -26.90
C LEU A 224 27.65 11.62 -27.31
#